data_AF-A0A923SDJ4-F1
#
_entry.id   AF-A0A923SDJ4-F1
#
_cell.length_a   1.000
_cell.length_b   1.000
_cell.length_c   1.000
_cell.angle_alpha   90.00
_cell.angle_beta   90.00
_cell.angle_gamma   90.00
#
_symmetry.space_group_name_H-M   'P 1'
#
loop_
_entity.id
_entity.type
_entity.pdbx_description
1 polymer ?
#
loop_
_entity_poly.entity_id
_entity_poly.type
_entity_poly.pdbx_seq_one_letter_code
_entity_poly.pdbx_strand_id
1 'polypeptide(L)'
;MTTATQADRYRARMLRGLVRALDDEEAHLRRHRRMAGACSVAGALVFTLALFAAAAGSDAAGPWLVVAGAVGGVFLGLALFYHSSVEQWPVNREFLDVDAIREAARRQAEAQ
;
A
#
# COMPACT_ATOMS: atom_id res chain seq x y z
N MET A 1 -20.90 -30.87 13.25
CA MET A 1 -19.69 -30.47 12.50
C MET A 1 -20.12 -29.71 11.25
N THR A 2 -20.27 -28.39 11.34
CA THR A 2 -20.54 -27.52 10.19
C THR A 2 -19.21 -27.21 9.51
N THR A 3 -19.01 -27.68 8.29
CA THR A 3 -17.83 -27.36 7.50
C THR A 3 -17.82 -25.88 7.16
N ALA A 4 -16.84 -25.14 7.68
CA ALA A 4 -16.67 -23.71 7.38
C ALA A 4 -16.56 -23.48 5.87
N THR A 5 -17.38 -22.56 5.35
CA THR A 5 -17.40 -22.25 3.92
C THR A 5 -16.12 -21.50 3.52
N GLN A 6 -15.82 -21.37 2.22
CA GLN A 6 -14.71 -20.52 1.77
C GLN A 6 -14.89 -19.05 2.20
N ALA A 7 -16.14 -18.57 2.19
CA ALA A 7 -16.48 -17.22 2.63
C ALA A 7 -16.13 -16.99 4.10
N ASP A 8 -16.39 -17.97 4.97
CA ASP A 8 -16.06 -17.88 6.41
C ASP A 8 -14.55 -17.80 6.63
N ARG A 9 -13.78 -18.60 5.87
CA ARG A 9 -12.31 -18.58 5.92
C ARG A 9 -11.73 -17.26 5.41
N TYR A 10 -12.31 -16.70 4.34
CA TYR A 10 -11.90 -15.39 3.83
C TYR A 10 -12.22 -14.29 4.84
N ARG A 11 -13.43 -14.29 5.39
CA ARG A 11 -13.87 -13.33 6.41
C ARG A 11 -12.98 -13.38 7.65
N ALA A 12 -12.65 -14.58 8.14
CA ALA A 12 -11.75 -14.75 9.27
C ALA A 12 -10.31 -14.28 9.00
N ARG A 13 -9.81 -14.39 7.75
CA ARG A 13 -8.52 -13.81 7.37
C ARG A 13 -8.58 -12.29 7.32
N MET A 14 -9.65 -11.75 6.73
CA MET A 14 -9.87 -10.31 6.63
C MET A 14 -9.97 -9.66 8.02
N LEU A 15 -10.79 -10.23 8.92
CA LEU A 15 -10.94 -9.72 10.29
C LEU A 15 -9.63 -9.81 11.08
N ARG A 16 -8.87 -10.90 10.98
CA ARG A 16 -7.55 -11.00 11.61
C ARG A 16 -6.55 -9.99 11.04
N GLY A 17 -6.58 -9.76 9.73
CA GLY A 17 -5.75 -8.74 9.07
C GLY A 17 -6.08 -7.34 9.56
N LEU A 18 -7.38 -7.03 9.66
CA LEU A 18 -7.87 -5.75 10.17
C LEU A 18 -7.49 -5.55 11.63
N VAL A 19 -7.78 -6.50 12.52
CA VAL A 19 -7.40 -6.38 13.94
C VAL A 19 -5.90 -6.18 14.09
N ARG A 20 -5.07 -6.95 13.38
CA ARG A 20 -3.61 -6.78 13.42
C ARG A 20 -3.15 -5.43 12.89
N ALA A 21 -3.80 -4.90 11.86
CA ALA A 21 -3.51 -3.56 11.34
C ALA A 21 -3.97 -2.45 12.30
N LEU A 22 -5.07 -2.66 13.03
CA LEU A 22 -5.60 -1.72 14.01
C LEU A 22 -4.80 -1.73 15.33
N ASP A 23 -4.28 -2.90 15.74
CA ASP A 23 -3.46 -3.06 16.95
C ASP A 23 -2.02 -2.55 16.74
N ASP A 24 -1.49 -2.66 15.52
CA ASP A 24 -0.14 -2.19 15.15
C ASP A 24 -0.20 -1.03 14.14
N GLU A 25 -1.16 -0.13 14.37
CA GLU A 25 -1.52 0.98 13.49
C GLU A 25 -0.31 1.88 13.18
N GLU A 26 0.44 2.28 14.20
CA GLU A 26 1.61 3.14 14.00
C GLU A 26 2.69 2.46 13.16
N ALA A 27 2.94 1.16 13.36
CA ALA A 27 3.92 0.44 12.55
C ALA A 27 3.44 0.29 11.10
N HIS A 28 2.13 0.06 10.91
CA HIS A 28 1.51 -0.02 9.60
C HIS A 28 1.61 1.31 8.82
N LEU A 29 1.30 2.43 9.47
CA LEU A 29 1.43 3.78 8.90
C LEU A 29 2.89 4.14 8.65
N ARG A 30 3.81 3.82 9.58
CA ARG A 30 5.26 4.01 9.37
C ARG A 30 5.76 3.23 8.16
N ARG A 31 5.30 2.00 7.96
CA ARG A 31 5.65 1.19 6.79
C ARG A 31 5.13 1.83 5.50
N HIS A 32 3.89 2.31 5.48
CA HIS A 32 3.33 3.00 4.31
C HIS A 32 4.06 4.29 4.00
N ARG A 33 4.42 5.11 5.00
CA ARG A 33 5.27 6.29 4.82
C ARG A 33 6.65 5.96 4.26
N ARG A 34 7.29 4.88 4.75
CA ARG A 34 8.58 4.42 4.21
C ARG A 34 8.45 3.95 2.76
N MET A 35 7.37 3.24 2.42
CA MET A 35 7.09 2.81 1.04
C MET A 35 6.84 4.01 0.13
N ALA A 36 6.07 5.00 0.58
CA ALA A 36 5.89 6.27 -0.14
C ALA A 36 7.25 6.94 -0.42
N GLY A 37 8.08 7.10 0.62
CA GLY A 37 9.41 7.70 0.48
C GLY A 37 10.32 6.91 -0.46
N ALA A 38 10.33 5.58 -0.36
CA ALA A 38 11.11 4.72 -1.25
C ALA A 38 10.66 4.85 -2.71
N CYS A 39 9.35 4.87 -2.97
CA CYS A 39 8.79 5.08 -4.31
C CYS A 39 9.13 6.47 -4.85
N SER A 40 9.03 7.53 -4.02
CA SER A 40 9.42 8.89 -4.43
C SER A 40 10.90 8.98 -4.81
N VAL A 41 11.80 8.40 -4.00
CA VAL A 41 13.24 8.41 -4.28
C VAL A 41 13.56 7.60 -5.54
N ALA A 42 12.99 6.40 -5.68
CA ALA A 42 13.18 5.58 -6.87
C ALA A 42 12.66 6.27 -8.14
N GLY A 43 11.47 6.87 -8.09
CA GLY A 43 10.89 7.65 -9.18
C GLY A 43 11.76 8.84 -9.56
N ALA A 44 12.25 9.61 -8.57
CA ALA A 44 13.13 10.75 -8.80
C ALA A 44 14.46 10.32 -9.44
N LEU A 45 15.06 9.21 -8.98
CA LEU A 45 16.30 8.67 -9.56
C LEU A 45 16.12 8.26 -11.02
N VAL A 46 15.07 7.50 -11.32
CA VAL A 46 14.76 7.07 -12.70
C VAL A 46 14.52 8.27 -13.61
N PHE A 47 13.77 9.27 -13.12
CA PHE A 47 13.49 10.48 -13.89
C PHE A 47 14.75 11.32 -14.13
N THR A 48 15.61 11.44 -13.13
CA THR A 48 16.88 12.18 -13.24
C THR A 48 17.82 11.50 -14.23
N LEU A 49 17.96 10.17 -14.16
CA LEU A 49 18.75 9.38 -15.11
C LEU A 49 18.23 9.53 -16.54
N ALA A 50 16.91 9.51 -16.72
CA ALA A 50 16.28 9.74 -18.01
C ALA A 50 16.60 11.14 -18.56
N LEU A 51 16.50 12.20 -17.74
CA LEU A 51 16.86 13.56 -18.17
C LEU A 51 18.32 13.66 -18.62
N PHE A 52 19.26 13.06 -17.89
CA PHE A 52 20.67 13.03 -18.28
C PHE A 52 20.91 12.23 -19.58
N ALA A 53 20.25 11.09 -19.74
CA ALA A 53 20.35 10.29 -20.96
C ALA A 53 19.80 11.03 -22.20
N ALA A 54 18.71 11.78 -22.03
CA ALA A 54 18.15 12.64 -23.07
C ALA A 54 19.09 13.80 -23.41
N ALA A 55 19.64 14.48 -22.40
CA ALA A 55 20.56 15.59 -22.57
C ALA A 55 21.91 15.17 -23.22
N ALA A 56 22.34 13.93 -22.99
CA ALA A 56 23.56 13.38 -23.59
C ALA A 56 23.41 13.00 -25.07
N GLY A 57 22.21 13.11 -25.67
CA GLY A 57 22.01 12.92 -27.11
C GLY A 57 22.25 11.49 -27.61
N SER A 58 22.10 10.48 -26.77
CA SER A 58 22.29 9.08 -27.16
C SER A 58 21.13 8.59 -28.04
N ASP A 59 21.42 8.12 -29.25
CA ASP A 59 20.42 7.52 -30.16
C ASP A 59 19.74 6.26 -29.57
N ALA A 60 20.39 5.59 -28.61
CA ALA A 60 19.81 4.49 -27.86
C ALA A 60 18.81 4.95 -26.78
N ALA A 61 18.75 6.25 -26.46
CA ALA A 61 17.94 6.77 -25.37
C ALA A 61 16.44 6.77 -25.68
N GLY A 62 16.01 6.88 -26.94
CA GLY A 62 14.58 7.05 -27.30
C GLY A 62 13.63 6.03 -26.63
N PRO A 63 13.78 4.72 -26.87
CA PRO A 63 12.93 3.70 -26.26
C PRO A 63 13.09 3.63 -24.73
N TRP A 64 14.31 3.79 -24.23
CA TRP A 64 14.61 3.69 -22.79
C TRP A 64 14.06 4.89 -22.00
N LEU A 65 13.95 6.06 -22.60
CA LEU A 65 13.31 7.24 -22.01
C LEU A 65 11.81 7.03 -21.84
N VAL A 66 11.13 6.37 -22.79
CA VAL A 66 9.71 6.01 -22.67
C VAL A 66 9.51 5.01 -21.53
N VAL A 67 10.35 3.98 -21.46
CA VAL A 67 10.31 2.99 -20.36
C VAL A 67 10.59 3.66 -19.01
N ALA A 68 11.61 4.51 -18.93
CA ALA A 68 11.94 5.24 -17.71
C ALA A 68 10.83 6.20 -17.30
N GLY A 69 10.19 6.88 -18.25
CA GLY A 69 9.03 7.74 -18.00
C GLY A 69 7.82 6.96 -17.48
N ALA A 70 7.50 5.80 -18.08
CA ALA A 70 6.42 4.94 -17.62
C ALA A 70 6.69 4.40 -16.20
N VAL A 71 7.89 3.90 -15.95
CA VAL A 71 8.30 3.39 -14.64
C VAL A 71 8.31 4.50 -13.59
N GLY A 72 8.86 5.67 -13.93
CA GLY A 72 8.85 6.85 -13.06
C GLY A 72 7.44 7.32 -12.72
N GLY A 73 6.54 7.34 -13.70
CA GLY A 73 5.12 7.66 -13.49
C GLY A 73 4.42 6.67 -12.55
N VAL A 74 4.68 5.37 -12.70
CA VAL A 74 4.16 4.34 -11.78
C VAL A 74 4.66 4.55 -10.36
N PHE A 75 5.96 4.82 -10.18
CA PHE A 75 6.53 5.09 -8.86
C PHE A 75 5.96 6.35 -8.22
N LEU A 76 5.76 7.41 -9.00
CA LEU A 76 5.13 8.64 -8.52
C LEU A 76 3.66 8.39 -8.12
N GLY A 77 2.91 7.65 -8.94
CA GLY A 77 1.53 7.26 -8.64
C GLY A 77 1.43 6.44 -7.36
N LEU A 78 2.33 5.46 -7.16
CA LEU A 78 2.42 4.69 -5.92
C LEU A 78 2.77 5.55 -4.72
N ALA A 79 3.70 6.49 -4.86
CA ALA A 79 4.06 7.40 -3.79
C ALA A 79 2.86 8.27 -3.35
N LEU A 80 2.13 8.84 -4.32
CA LEU A 80 0.91 9.61 -4.07
C LEU A 80 -0.18 8.75 -3.41
N PHE A 81 -0.39 7.52 -3.90
CA PHE A 81 -1.34 6.59 -3.32
C PHE A 81 -1.02 6.29 -1.86
N TYR A 82 0.24 5.96 -1.55
CA TYR A 82 0.66 5.67 -0.18
C TYR A 82 0.57 6.89 0.73
N HIS A 83 0.92 8.08 0.23
CA HIS A 83 0.80 9.32 0.99
C HIS A 83 -0.65 9.64 1.32
N SER A 84 -1.52 9.63 0.31
CA SER A 84 -2.94 9.88 0.46
C SER A 84 -3.61 8.86 1.38
N SER A 85 -3.25 7.57 1.27
CA SER A 85 -3.78 6.54 2.16
C SER A 85 -3.44 6.78 3.63
N VAL A 86 -2.22 7.27 3.91
CA VAL A 86 -1.79 7.60 5.28
C VAL A 86 -2.49 8.85 5.81
N GLU A 87 -2.71 9.85 4.97
CA GLU A 87 -3.42 11.08 5.35
C GLU A 87 -4.93 10.86 5.54
N GLN A 88 -5.53 10.00 4.73
CA GLN A 88 -6.96 9.63 4.83
C GLN A 88 -7.23 8.68 5.99
N TRP A 89 -6.23 7.94 6.46
CA TRP A 89 -6.38 6.97 7.52
C TRP A 89 -7.03 7.50 8.81
N PRO A 90 -6.63 8.64 9.41
CA PRO A 90 -7.31 9.17 10.60
C PRO A 90 -8.80 9.43 10.36
N VAL A 91 -9.16 9.99 9.21
CA VAL A 91 -10.56 10.22 8.82
C VAL A 91 -11.30 8.90 8.70
N ASN A 92 -10.73 7.93 7.99
CA ASN A 92 -11.33 6.61 7.84
C ASN A 92 -11.47 5.87 9.18
N ARG A 93 -10.53 6.07 10.10
CA ARG A 93 -10.53 5.43 11.42
C ARG A 93 -11.66 5.93 12.31
N GLU A 94 -12.06 7.19 12.20
CA GLU A 94 -13.22 7.73 12.94
C GLU A 94 -14.53 7.00 12.62
N PHE A 95 -14.65 6.43 11.41
CA PHE A 95 -15.83 5.67 11.00
C PHE A 95 -15.73 4.17 11.31
N LEU A 96 -14.60 3.70 11.85
CA LEU A 96 -14.42 2.29 12.20
C LEU A 96 -14.76 2.05 13.67
N ASP A 97 -15.78 1.22 13.91
CA ASP A 97 -16.03 0.66 15.24
C ASP A 97 -15.01 -0.45 15.54
N VAL A 98 -13.88 -0.03 16.11
CA VAL A 98 -12.75 -0.92 16.44
C VAL A 98 -13.16 -2.03 17.38
N ASP A 99 -14.06 -1.75 18.33
CA ASP A 99 -14.50 -2.72 19.33
C ASP A 99 -15.43 -3.76 18.69
N ALA A 100 -16.36 -3.34 17.83
CA ALA A 100 -17.18 -4.27 17.06
C ALA A 100 -16.33 -5.17 16.15
N ILE A 101 -15.26 -4.65 15.53
CA ILE A 101 -14.33 -5.45 14.70
C ILE A 101 -13.58 -6.48 15.55
N ARG A 102 -13.08 -6.08 16.72
CA ARG A 102 -12.38 -6.98 17.65
C ARG A 102 -13.31 -8.06 18.18
N GLU A 103 -14.55 -7.70 18.53
CA GLU A 103 -15.55 -8.64 19.02
C GLU A 103 -16.00 -9.61 17.91
N ALA A 104 -16.17 -9.13 16.68
CA ALA A 104 -16.44 -9.99 15.53
C ALA A 104 -15.30 -10.98 15.27
N ALA A 105 -14.04 -10.55 15.43
CA ALA A 105 -12.89 -11.44 15.31
C ALA A 105 -12.84 -12.52 16.42
N ARG A 106 -13.17 -12.17 17.67
CA ARG A 106 -13.24 -13.13 18.80
C ARG A 106 -14.33 -14.17 18.58
N ARG A 107 -15.55 -13.74 18.24
CA ARG A 107 -16.68 -14.66 17.93
C ARG A 107 -16.35 -15.63 16.79
N GLN A 108 -15.59 -15.17 15.80
CA GLN A 108 -15.15 -16.05 14.70
C GLN A 108 -14.03 -17.02 15.10
N ALA A 109 -13.22 -16.68 16.10
CA ALA A 109 -12.20 -17.59 16.63
C ALA A 109 -12.82 -18.67 17.52
N GLU A 110 -13.88 -18.35 18.26
CA GLU A 110 -14.62 -19.30 19.12
C GLU A 110 -15.53 -20.26 18.33
N ALA A 111 -15.91 -19.87 17.11
CA ALA A 111 -16.74 -20.68 16.21
C ALA A 111 -15.96 -21.68 15.34
N GLN A 112 -14.62 -21.70 15.43
CA GLN A 112 -13.72 -22.63 14.72
C GLN A 112 -13.24 -23.75 15.63
#